data_AF-A0A852V6M0-F1
#
_entry.id   AF-A0A852V6M0-F1
#
_cell.length_a   1.000
_cell.length_b   1.000
_cell.length_c   1.000
_cell.angle_alpha   90.00
_cell.angle_beta   90.00
_cell.angle_gamma   90.00
#
_symmetry.space_group_name_H-M   'P 1'
#
loop_
_entity.id
_entity.type
_entity.pdbx_description
1 polymer ?
#
loop_
_entity_poly.entity_id
_entity_poly.type
_entity_poly.pdbx_seq_one_letter_code
_entity_poly.pdbx_strand_id
1 'polypeptide(L)'
;MTAIARSPSAGRALAGAAGGVAVAALLAFRLAGHDEFVTDPVGVLALAAGATGAAVAATRLARVGNRRAGTLATWLCAALLAYLVLAAWAVWAVTAGHPTAALAVAAWNSAWIPPLALMQLTASAAIRTGARAPWTHPVLAVAIGTVTLANALLTTASEPFTGLPTIAPESWRTVIEPVGAFATLLGVLALLLVPVTLWRAALGSEGSARARIGIAAAGATAAPLTVCFCLLLAIARDPGAVEPSLGSVAFLVALAGASAFSTACALIAARGGVERRQVAIVVRGTGLAGAALAVIGTGTIIAAPGLRLGATSVAFLVAAVTAVVGGGAWTGTGRLTRILTPQVPQASQVPQAPNDKGLAAPTGGVPVTGLTPREAEVLAVLAEGASNAGIAAQLVVSERTVDAHLRAIFVKLGLTPDAETNRRVRATRIWLDHTAANRDHRG
;
A
#
# COMPACT_ATOMS: atom_id res chain seq x y z
N MET A 1 11.45 -26.01 0.08
CA MET A 1 10.95 -24.69 -0.39
C MET A 1 10.76 -24.61 -1.90
N THR A 2 11.67 -25.10 -2.75
CA THR A 2 11.57 -25.07 -4.23
C THR A 2 10.34 -25.78 -4.82
N ALA A 3 9.81 -26.83 -4.17
CA ALA A 3 8.59 -27.52 -4.61
C ALA A 3 7.33 -26.61 -4.59
N ILE A 4 7.23 -25.70 -3.62
CA ILE A 4 6.10 -24.75 -3.45
C ILE A 4 6.01 -23.77 -4.64
N ALA A 5 7.12 -23.54 -5.34
CA ALA A 5 7.17 -22.64 -6.50
C ALA A 5 6.55 -23.23 -7.77
N ARG A 6 6.39 -24.56 -7.87
CA ARG A 6 5.89 -25.22 -9.10
C ARG A 6 4.37 -25.26 -9.22
N SER A 7 3.63 -25.19 -8.11
CA SER A 7 2.17 -25.05 -8.10
C SER A 7 1.70 -24.10 -6.98
N PRO A 8 1.53 -22.79 -7.27
CA PRO A 8 1.10 -21.83 -6.25
C PRO A 8 -0.30 -22.11 -5.69
N SER A 9 -1.12 -22.96 -6.33
CA SER A 9 -2.35 -23.52 -5.75
C SER A 9 -2.08 -24.44 -4.56
N ALA A 10 -1.31 -25.52 -4.76
CA ALA A 10 -1.04 -26.52 -3.71
C ALA A 10 -0.22 -25.93 -2.55
N GLY A 11 0.76 -25.08 -2.87
CA GLY A 11 1.54 -24.37 -1.84
C GLY A 11 0.68 -23.49 -0.91
N ARG A 12 -0.36 -22.82 -1.46
CA ARG A 12 -1.31 -22.04 -0.66
C ARG A 12 -2.26 -22.92 0.15
N ALA A 13 -2.70 -24.05 -0.40
CA ALA A 13 -3.55 -25.00 0.32
C ALA A 13 -2.82 -25.58 1.55
N LEU A 14 -1.56 -26.02 1.37
CA LEU A 14 -0.71 -26.52 2.46
C LEU A 14 -0.43 -25.45 3.53
N ALA A 15 -0.06 -24.23 3.12
CA ALA A 15 0.17 -23.13 4.06
C ALA A 15 -1.12 -22.78 4.83
N GLY A 16 -2.27 -22.72 4.14
CA GLY A 16 -3.57 -22.47 4.75
C GLY A 16 -3.99 -23.56 5.75
N ALA A 17 -3.79 -24.83 5.41
CA ALA A 17 -4.06 -25.95 6.30
C ALA A 17 -3.17 -25.91 7.57
N ALA A 18 -1.85 -25.73 7.40
CA ALA A 18 -0.93 -25.60 8.52
C ALA A 18 -1.25 -24.38 9.42
N GLY A 19 -1.61 -23.25 8.81
CA GLY A 19 -2.07 -22.06 9.53
C GLY A 19 -3.37 -22.28 10.30
N GLY A 20 -4.35 -22.97 9.70
CA GLY A 20 -5.61 -23.31 10.37
C GLY A 20 -5.41 -24.26 11.56
N VAL A 21 -4.53 -25.26 11.42
CA VAL A 21 -4.12 -26.14 12.52
C VAL A 21 -3.40 -25.35 13.62
N ALA A 22 -2.52 -24.41 13.27
CA ALA A 22 -1.83 -23.56 14.24
C ALA A 22 -2.79 -22.64 15.02
N VAL A 23 -3.78 -22.03 14.35
CA VAL A 23 -4.84 -21.25 15.01
C VAL A 23 -5.63 -22.13 15.98
N ALA A 24 -6.06 -23.32 15.53
CA ALA A 24 -6.79 -24.26 16.39
C ALA A 24 -5.95 -24.71 17.59
N ALA A 25 -4.66 -24.98 17.40
CA ALA A 25 -3.74 -25.36 18.47
C ALA A 25 -3.55 -24.22 19.50
N LEU A 26 -3.31 -22.98 19.05
CA LEU A 26 -3.15 -21.83 19.96
C LEU A 26 -4.42 -21.56 20.77
N LEU A 27 -5.60 -21.67 20.16
CA LEU A 27 -6.87 -21.55 20.86
C LEU A 27 -7.12 -22.74 21.81
N ALA A 28 -6.70 -23.95 21.45
CA ALA A 28 -6.79 -25.12 22.33
C ALA A 28 -5.85 -25.01 23.54
N PHE A 29 -4.63 -24.49 23.36
CA PHE A 29 -3.73 -24.16 24.48
C PHE A 29 -4.39 -23.14 25.42
N ARG A 30 -5.00 -22.07 24.89
CA ARG A 30 -5.76 -21.11 25.71
C ARG A 30 -6.85 -21.79 26.54
N LEU A 31 -7.64 -22.68 25.93
CA LEU A 31 -8.70 -23.42 26.63
C LEU A 31 -8.17 -24.41 27.69
N ALA A 32 -6.91 -24.85 27.56
CA ALA A 32 -6.23 -25.70 28.53
C ALA A 32 -5.56 -24.91 29.69
N GLY A 33 -5.74 -23.59 29.76
CA GLY A 33 -5.16 -22.73 30.80
C GLY A 33 -3.75 -22.21 30.50
N HIS A 34 -3.27 -22.36 29.27
CA HIS A 34 -2.02 -21.75 28.82
C HIS A 34 -2.30 -20.30 28.39
N ASP A 35 -2.13 -19.37 29.34
CA ASP A 35 -2.49 -17.95 29.20
C ASP A 35 -1.40 -17.07 28.56
N GLU A 36 -0.40 -17.65 27.87
CA GLU A 36 0.64 -16.87 27.20
C GLU A 36 0.03 -15.99 26.09
N PHE A 37 0.55 -14.79 25.87
CA PHE A 37 -0.09 -13.86 24.92
C PHE A 37 -0.18 -14.37 23.47
N VAL A 38 0.59 -15.39 23.07
CA VAL A 38 0.50 -16.04 21.76
C VAL A 38 -0.76 -16.90 21.61
N THR A 39 -1.37 -17.31 22.72
CA THR A 39 -2.66 -17.99 22.76
C THR A 39 -3.82 -17.00 22.84
N ASP A 40 -3.54 -15.70 22.95
CA ASP A 40 -4.57 -14.65 22.96
C ASP A 40 -5.40 -14.67 21.66
N PRO A 41 -6.73 -14.81 21.76
CA PRO A 41 -7.57 -15.00 20.59
C PRO A 41 -7.60 -13.76 19.68
N VAL A 42 -7.45 -12.54 20.20
CA VAL A 42 -7.47 -11.31 19.39
C VAL A 42 -6.21 -11.24 18.52
N GLY A 43 -5.04 -11.51 19.09
CA GLY A 43 -3.77 -11.53 18.36
C GLY A 43 -3.73 -12.61 17.28
N VAL A 44 -4.15 -13.83 17.62
CA VAL A 44 -4.20 -14.99 16.72
C VAL A 44 -5.17 -14.77 15.55
N LEU A 45 -6.40 -14.35 15.85
CA LEU A 45 -7.43 -14.11 14.82
C LEU A 45 -7.08 -12.91 13.93
N ALA A 46 -6.45 -11.86 14.47
CA ALA A 46 -5.99 -10.72 13.68
C ALA A 46 -4.94 -11.16 12.63
N LEU A 47 -3.92 -11.93 13.03
CA LEU A 47 -2.93 -12.44 12.08
C LEU A 47 -3.54 -13.39 11.04
N ALA A 48 -4.46 -14.28 11.44
CA ALA A 48 -5.17 -15.16 10.51
C ALA A 48 -6.00 -14.36 9.48
N ALA A 49 -6.66 -13.28 9.92
CA ALA A 49 -7.37 -12.36 9.02
C ALA A 49 -6.40 -11.60 8.09
N GLY A 50 -5.24 -11.15 8.59
CA GLY A 50 -4.19 -10.51 7.79
C GLY A 50 -3.63 -11.44 6.70
N ALA A 51 -3.36 -12.70 7.05
CA ALA A 51 -2.93 -13.74 6.11
C ALA A 51 -3.99 -14.03 5.04
N THR A 52 -5.26 -14.11 5.46
CA THR A 52 -6.41 -14.27 4.54
C THR A 52 -6.53 -13.09 3.57
N GLY A 53 -6.38 -11.85 4.06
CA GLY A 53 -6.33 -10.64 3.24
C GLY A 53 -5.21 -10.69 2.20
N ALA A 54 -4.00 -11.10 2.60
CA ALA A 54 -2.87 -11.28 1.70
C ALA A 54 -3.12 -12.39 0.65
N ALA A 55 -3.76 -13.50 1.01
CA ALA A 55 -4.15 -14.56 0.08
C ALA A 55 -5.19 -14.06 -0.96
N VAL A 56 -6.22 -13.34 -0.51
CA VAL A 56 -7.23 -12.73 -1.39
C VAL A 56 -6.56 -11.75 -2.35
N ALA A 57 -5.67 -10.89 -1.84
CA ALA A 57 -4.89 -9.96 -2.66
C ALA A 57 -4.02 -10.68 -3.68
N ALA A 58 -3.35 -11.77 -3.31
CA ALA A 58 -2.56 -12.57 -4.24
C ALA A 58 -3.38 -13.09 -5.42
N THR A 59 -4.59 -13.64 -5.17
CA THR A 59 -5.47 -14.11 -6.26
C THR A 59 -6.01 -12.98 -7.14
N ARG A 60 -6.24 -11.80 -6.57
CA ARG A 60 -6.76 -10.63 -7.31
C ARG A 60 -5.66 -9.94 -8.12
N LEU A 61 -4.44 -9.81 -7.59
CA LEU A 61 -3.27 -9.28 -8.30
C LEU A 61 -2.90 -10.17 -9.50
N ALA A 62 -2.95 -11.50 -9.34
CA ALA A 62 -2.76 -12.44 -10.43
C ALA A 62 -3.83 -12.31 -11.54
N ARG A 63 -5.11 -12.11 -11.16
CA ARG A 63 -6.22 -11.87 -12.11
C ARG A 63 -6.07 -10.57 -12.91
N VAL A 64 -5.48 -9.53 -12.33
CA VAL A 64 -5.16 -8.25 -13.01
C VAL A 64 -3.82 -8.33 -13.77
N GLY A 65 -3.27 -9.53 -13.99
CA GLY A 65 -2.05 -9.75 -14.76
C GLY A 65 -0.74 -9.47 -14.02
N ASN A 66 -0.77 -8.84 -12.84
CA ASN A 66 0.44 -8.57 -12.04
C ASN A 66 0.88 -9.81 -11.24
N ARG A 67 1.41 -10.81 -11.97
CA ARG A 67 1.90 -12.07 -11.41
C ARG A 67 2.93 -11.85 -10.29
N ARG A 68 3.85 -10.89 -10.44
CA ARG A 68 4.92 -10.62 -9.46
C ARG A 68 4.39 -10.12 -8.13
N ALA A 69 3.47 -9.14 -8.15
CA ALA A 69 2.82 -8.68 -6.93
C ALA A 69 1.97 -9.80 -6.30
N GLY A 70 1.30 -10.63 -7.13
CA GLY A 70 0.58 -11.81 -6.66
C GLY A 70 1.48 -12.85 -5.97
N THR A 71 2.68 -13.13 -6.50
CA THR A 71 3.66 -14.01 -5.86
C THR A 71 4.16 -13.42 -4.54
N LEU A 72 4.49 -12.13 -4.47
CA LEU A 72 4.94 -11.49 -3.24
C LEU A 72 3.85 -11.44 -2.16
N ALA A 73 2.58 -11.19 -2.54
CA ALA A 73 1.44 -11.31 -1.64
C ALA A 73 1.20 -12.75 -1.16
N THR A 74 1.54 -13.76 -1.98
CA THR A 74 1.52 -15.17 -1.56
C THR A 74 2.60 -15.47 -0.52
N TRP A 75 3.81 -14.92 -0.69
CA TRP A 75 4.86 -15.01 0.31
C TRP A 75 4.51 -14.26 1.60
N LEU A 76 3.86 -13.09 1.52
CA LEU A 76 3.36 -12.36 2.69
C LEU A 76 2.35 -13.20 3.49
N CYS A 77 1.38 -13.81 2.81
CA CYS A 77 0.46 -14.76 3.43
C CYS A 77 1.21 -15.91 4.12
N ALA A 78 2.15 -16.56 3.40
CA ALA A 78 2.94 -17.65 3.96
C ALA A 78 3.78 -17.23 5.18
N ALA A 79 4.33 -16.02 5.21
CA ALA A 79 5.10 -15.50 6.33
C ALA A 79 4.23 -15.22 7.57
N LEU A 80 3.02 -14.67 7.38
CA LEU A 80 2.05 -14.45 8.47
C LEU A 80 1.54 -15.78 9.06
N LEU A 81 1.32 -16.80 8.21
CA LEU A 81 0.95 -18.14 8.70
C LEU A 81 2.15 -18.87 9.35
N ALA A 82 3.37 -18.66 8.85
CA ALA A 82 4.58 -19.19 9.47
C ALA A 82 4.79 -18.61 10.88
N TYR A 83 4.45 -17.34 11.12
CA TYR A 83 4.45 -16.77 12.48
C TYR A 83 3.54 -17.56 13.42
N LEU A 84 2.31 -17.86 13.02
CA LEU A 84 1.35 -18.62 13.83
C LEU A 84 1.82 -20.07 14.07
N VAL A 85 2.37 -20.73 13.04
CA VAL A 85 2.93 -22.09 13.16
C VAL A 85 4.13 -22.12 14.11
N LEU A 86 5.03 -21.14 14.03
CA LEU A 86 6.18 -21.03 14.91
C LEU A 86 5.77 -20.66 16.35
N ALA A 87 4.74 -19.84 16.53
CA ALA A 87 4.15 -19.57 17.85
C ALA A 87 3.56 -20.85 18.48
N ALA A 88 2.77 -21.63 17.73
CA ALA A 88 2.21 -22.89 18.20
C ALA A 88 3.31 -23.92 18.55
N TRP A 89 4.38 -23.99 17.74
CA TRP A 89 5.55 -24.81 18.03
C TRP A 89 6.31 -24.35 19.28
N ALA A 90 6.45 -23.04 19.50
CA ALA A 90 7.08 -22.47 20.67
C ALA A 90 6.30 -22.78 21.96
N VAL A 91 4.97 -22.59 21.97
CA VAL A 91 4.12 -22.96 23.12
C VAL A 91 4.28 -24.45 23.43
N TRP A 92 4.11 -25.32 22.44
CA TRP A 92 4.26 -26.76 22.62
C TRP A 92 5.65 -27.15 23.13
N ALA A 93 6.72 -26.60 22.55
CA ALA A 93 8.08 -26.98 22.90
C ALA A 93 8.45 -26.55 24.33
N VAL A 94 7.96 -25.38 24.79
CA VAL A 94 8.13 -24.92 26.17
C VAL A 94 7.29 -25.75 27.13
N THR A 95 5.99 -25.94 26.88
CA THR A 95 5.09 -26.67 27.80
C THR A 95 5.41 -28.15 27.89
N ALA A 96 5.96 -28.76 26.84
CA ALA A 96 6.43 -30.14 26.85
C ALA A 96 7.88 -30.32 27.36
N GLY A 97 8.58 -29.25 27.76
CA GLY A 97 9.98 -29.31 28.20
C GLY A 97 10.96 -29.80 27.12
N HIS A 98 10.63 -29.58 25.84
CA HIS A 98 11.38 -30.15 24.71
C HIS A 98 12.75 -29.43 24.56
N PRO A 99 13.86 -30.14 24.25
CA PRO A 99 15.19 -29.53 24.15
C PRO A 99 15.30 -28.44 23.05
N THR A 100 14.34 -28.38 22.13
CA THR A 100 14.27 -27.33 21.10
C THR A 100 13.50 -26.07 21.53
N ALA A 101 13.06 -25.96 22.78
CA ALA A 101 12.23 -24.83 23.25
C ALA A 101 12.86 -23.46 22.96
N ALA A 102 14.15 -23.28 23.30
CA ALA A 102 14.88 -22.04 23.03
C ALA A 102 14.96 -21.72 21.52
N LEU A 103 15.21 -22.73 20.67
CA LEU A 103 15.23 -22.58 19.22
C LEU A 103 13.85 -22.22 18.66
N ALA A 104 12.79 -22.85 19.16
CA ALA A 104 11.42 -22.61 18.73
C ALA A 104 11.00 -21.17 19.02
N VAL A 105 11.30 -20.68 20.23
CA VAL A 105 11.01 -19.29 20.60
C VAL A 105 11.89 -18.30 19.84
N ALA A 106 13.20 -18.55 19.65
CA ALA A 106 14.07 -17.66 18.87
C ALA A 106 13.67 -17.56 17.40
N ALA A 107 13.24 -18.67 16.78
CA ALA A 107 12.72 -18.71 15.42
C ALA A 107 11.41 -17.91 15.31
N TRP A 108 10.49 -18.11 16.26
CA TRP A 108 9.22 -17.40 16.33
C TRP A 108 9.40 -15.89 16.61
N ASN A 109 10.28 -15.50 17.54
CA ASN A 109 10.67 -14.11 17.82
C ASN A 109 11.24 -13.39 16.58
N SER A 110 11.72 -14.12 15.58
CA SER A 110 12.26 -13.56 14.34
C SER A 110 11.23 -13.55 13.19
N ALA A 111 10.13 -14.28 13.32
CA ALA A 111 9.19 -14.55 12.23
C ALA A 111 8.34 -13.34 11.80
N TRP A 112 8.27 -12.28 12.60
CA TRP A 112 7.54 -11.05 12.27
C TRP A 112 8.30 -10.09 11.34
N ILE A 113 9.62 -10.27 11.21
CA ILE A 113 10.49 -9.38 10.44
C ILE A 113 10.30 -9.57 8.91
N PRO A 114 10.25 -10.81 8.35
CA PRO A 114 10.02 -11.01 6.91
C PRO A 114 8.71 -10.43 6.35
N PRO A 115 7.54 -10.51 7.05
CA PRO A 115 6.32 -9.80 6.66
C PRO A 115 6.54 -8.32 6.33
N LEU A 116 7.34 -7.60 7.12
CA LEU A 116 7.59 -6.16 6.92
C LEU A 116 8.23 -5.87 5.55
N ALA A 117 9.23 -6.66 5.14
CA ALA A 117 9.80 -6.53 3.80
C ALA A 117 8.76 -6.91 2.72
N LEU A 118 8.04 -8.01 2.92
CA LEU A 118 7.09 -8.54 1.94
C LEU A 118 5.92 -7.58 1.67
N MET A 119 5.46 -6.81 2.65
CA MET A 119 4.52 -5.70 2.46
C MET A 119 5.06 -4.67 1.45
N GLN A 120 6.26 -4.14 1.70
CA GLN A 120 6.88 -3.12 0.84
C GLN A 120 7.15 -3.65 -0.58
N LEU A 121 7.68 -4.86 -0.68
CA LEU A 121 7.97 -5.50 -1.96
C LEU A 121 6.67 -5.72 -2.75
N THR A 122 5.57 -6.11 -2.10
CA THR A 122 4.24 -6.30 -2.72
C THR A 122 3.67 -4.97 -3.22
N ALA A 123 3.63 -3.93 -2.38
CA ALA A 123 3.15 -2.60 -2.76
C ALA A 123 3.97 -2.00 -3.90
N SER A 124 5.30 -2.09 -3.82
CA SER A 124 6.22 -1.66 -4.89
C SER A 124 6.06 -2.48 -6.18
N ALA A 125 5.76 -3.77 -6.09
CA ALA A 125 5.53 -4.62 -7.26
C ALA A 125 4.24 -4.28 -8.02
N ALA A 126 3.21 -3.79 -7.33
CA ALA A 126 1.89 -3.51 -7.90
C ALA A 126 1.92 -2.51 -9.07
N ILE A 127 2.82 -1.54 -9.03
CA ILE A 127 2.90 -0.45 -10.02
C ILE A 127 3.77 -0.76 -11.25
N ARG A 128 4.53 -1.88 -11.24
CA ARG A 128 5.58 -2.13 -12.24
C ARG A 128 5.06 -2.69 -13.55
N THR A 129 5.54 -2.10 -14.65
CA THR A 129 5.39 -2.59 -16.03
C THR A 129 6.65 -3.25 -16.59
N GLY A 130 7.81 -3.06 -15.94
CA GLY A 130 9.12 -3.53 -16.42
C GLY A 130 9.59 -4.90 -15.88
N ALA A 131 10.46 -5.55 -16.66
CA ALA A 131 10.95 -6.91 -16.39
C ALA A 131 12.08 -7.04 -15.35
N ARG A 132 12.80 -5.97 -14.99
CA ARG A 132 13.82 -6.02 -13.91
C ARG A 132 13.27 -5.52 -12.57
N ALA A 133 13.77 -6.05 -11.46
CA ALA A 133 13.52 -5.49 -10.14
C ALA A 133 14.39 -4.23 -9.96
N PRO A 134 13.90 -3.17 -9.30
CA PRO A 134 14.74 -2.04 -8.90
C PRO A 134 15.72 -2.51 -7.84
N TRP A 135 16.89 -1.89 -7.79
CA TRP A 135 17.99 -2.22 -6.87
C TRP A 135 17.58 -2.23 -5.39
N THR A 136 16.53 -1.48 -5.02
CA THR A 136 15.98 -1.45 -3.65
C THR A 136 15.35 -2.77 -3.22
N HIS A 137 14.88 -3.61 -4.14
CA HIS A 137 14.27 -4.92 -3.82
C HIS A 137 15.29 -5.93 -3.29
N PRO A 138 16.41 -6.25 -3.97
CA PRO A 138 17.43 -7.14 -3.43
C PRO A 138 18.12 -6.55 -2.20
N VAL A 139 18.36 -5.24 -2.14
CA VAL A 139 18.96 -4.61 -0.93
C VAL A 139 18.05 -4.78 0.29
N LEU A 140 16.74 -4.49 0.17
CA LEU A 140 15.78 -4.72 1.26
C LEU A 140 15.70 -6.20 1.65
N ALA A 141 15.65 -7.11 0.67
CA ALA A 141 15.55 -8.55 0.93
C ALA A 141 16.80 -9.12 1.62
N VAL A 142 18.00 -8.70 1.20
CA VAL A 142 19.26 -9.10 1.84
C VAL A 142 19.36 -8.52 3.25
N ALA A 143 19.15 -7.21 3.42
CA ALA A 143 19.24 -6.57 4.74
C ALA A 143 18.26 -7.19 5.74
N ILE A 144 16.98 -7.35 5.36
CA ILE A 144 15.97 -7.95 6.24
C ILE A 144 16.20 -9.44 6.45
N GLY A 145 16.67 -10.17 5.45
CA GLY A 145 17.08 -11.57 5.62
C GLY A 145 18.22 -11.73 6.61
N THR A 146 19.25 -10.88 6.51
CA THR A 146 20.39 -10.84 7.44
C THR A 146 19.94 -10.47 8.86
N VAL A 147 19.09 -9.45 9.03
CA VAL A 147 18.55 -9.06 10.34
C VAL A 147 17.67 -10.15 10.93
N THR A 148 16.84 -10.83 10.13
CA THR A 148 16.02 -11.97 10.58
C THR A 148 16.90 -13.11 11.08
N LEU A 149 17.96 -13.46 10.33
CA LEU A 149 18.89 -14.52 10.71
C LEU A 149 19.72 -14.14 11.94
N ALA A 150 20.24 -12.92 11.99
CA ALA A 150 20.98 -12.41 13.15
C ALA A 150 20.11 -12.41 14.41
N ASN A 151 18.85 -11.97 14.33
CA ASN A 151 17.91 -12.05 15.43
C ASN A 151 17.67 -13.50 15.88
N ALA A 152 17.44 -14.43 14.94
CA ALA A 152 17.18 -15.84 15.26
C ALA A 152 18.38 -16.55 15.90
N LEU A 153 19.62 -16.17 15.54
CA LEU A 153 20.85 -16.77 16.06
C LEU A 153 21.35 -16.12 17.34
N LEU A 154 21.07 -14.82 17.57
CA LEU A 154 21.57 -14.06 18.71
C LEU A 154 20.54 -13.88 19.83
N THR A 155 19.27 -14.26 19.62
CA THR A 155 18.24 -14.21 20.67
C THR A 155 18.44 -15.38 21.65
N THR A 156 18.63 -15.07 22.94
CA THR A 156 18.62 -16.05 24.04
C THR A 156 17.57 -15.72 25.09
N ALA A 157 17.13 -16.75 25.82
CA ALA A 157 16.27 -16.59 26.98
C ALA A 157 16.99 -15.79 28.07
N SER A 158 16.24 -15.02 28.84
CA SER A 158 16.61 -14.78 30.25
C SER A 158 16.38 -16.07 31.06
N GLU A 159 17.14 -16.28 32.14
CA GLU A 159 17.60 -17.62 32.56
C GLU A 159 16.57 -18.76 32.66
N PRO A 160 15.33 -18.58 33.17
CA PRO A 160 14.15 -18.99 32.38
C PRO A 160 12.85 -18.23 32.78
N PHE A 161 12.46 -17.18 32.05
CA PHE A 161 11.19 -16.43 32.25
C PHE A 161 11.01 -15.66 33.59
N THR A 162 12.06 -15.48 34.40
CA THR A 162 11.94 -14.86 35.74
C THR A 162 11.29 -13.46 35.70
N GLY A 163 10.07 -13.36 36.22
CA GLY A 163 9.32 -12.11 36.41
C GLY A 163 8.21 -11.82 35.40
N LEU A 164 8.04 -12.61 34.34
CA LEU A 164 6.97 -12.43 33.35
C LEU A 164 6.07 -13.69 33.26
N PRO A 165 4.74 -13.58 33.43
CA PRO A 165 3.83 -14.73 33.43
C PRO A 165 3.57 -15.33 32.03
N THR A 166 4.37 -14.99 31.02
CA THR A 166 4.14 -15.37 29.61
C THR A 166 5.46 -15.56 28.87
N ILE A 167 5.45 -16.32 27.77
CA ILE A 167 6.58 -16.50 26.82
C ILE A 167 6.78 -15.23 25.95
N ALA A 168 6.71 -14.05 26.57
CA ALA A 168 6.73 -12.72 25.95
C ALA A 168 8.03 -12.49 25.13
N PRO A 169 8.04 -11.88 23.93
CA PRO A 169 9.27 -11.61 23.19
C PRO A 169 10.18 -10.66 23.96
N GLU A 170 9.61 -9.81 24.84
CA GLU A 170 10.31 -8.90 25.74
C GLU A 170 11.13 -9.65 26.83
N SER A 171 10.87 -10.95 27.07
CA SER A 171 11.65 -11.80 27.97
C SER A 171 12.97 -12.32 27.35
N TRP A 172 13.22 -12.00 26.07
CA TRP A 172 14.39 -12.45 25.31
C TRP A 172 15.29 -11.27 24.96
N ARG A 173 16.59 -11.50 24.96
CA ARG A 173 17.60 -10.48 24.63
C ARG A 173 18.59 -11.00 23.61
N THR A 174 19.20 -10.07 22.88
CA THR A 174 20.35 -10.39 22.03
C THR A 174 21.59 -10.58 22.91
N VAL A 175 22.27 -11.73 22.80
CA VAL A 175 23.50 -12.06 23.55
C VAL A 175 24.55 -10.95 23.46
N ILE A 176 24.65 -10.31 22.30
CA ILE A 176 25.60 -9.23 22.02
C ILE A 176 24.79 -7.95 21.74
N GLU A 177 24.48 -7.20 22.79
CA GLU A 177 23.64 -6.00 22.75
C GLU A 177 24.06 -4.96 21.67
N PRO A 178 25.35 -4.61 21.48
CA PRO A 178 25.77 -3.72 20.40
C PRO A 178 25.44 -4.25 19.00
N VAL A 179 25.50 -5.57 18.79
CA VAL A 179 25.18 -6.21 17.50
C VAL A 179 23.66 -6.24 17.29
N GLY A 180 22.88 -6.46 18.35
CA GLY A 180 21.41 -6.36 18.33
C GLY A 180 20.94 -4.95 17.97
N ALA A 181 21.53 -3.93 18.58
CA ALA A 181 21.26 -2.52 18.27
C ALA A 181 21.64 -2.18 16.82
N PHE A 182 22.83 -2.61 16.36
CA PHE A 182 23.28 -2.39 14.98
C PHE A 182 22.37 -3.08 13.94
N ALA A 183 21.99 -4.34 14.18
CA ALA A 183 21.07 -5.07 13.31
C ALA A 183 19.68 -4.40 13.24
N THR A 184 19.18 -3.90 14.37
CA THR A 184 17.92 -3.15 14.46
C THR A 184 17.99 -1.86 13.63
N LEU A 185 19.05 -1.06 13.80
CA LEU A 185 19.29 0.17 13.02
C LEU A 185 19.39 -0.11 11.51
N LEU A 186 20.13 -1.15 11.12
CA LEU A 186 20.27 -1.57 9.72
C LEU A 186 18.91 -2.00 9.13
N GLY A 187 18.11 -2.73 9.90
CA GLY A 187 16.75 -3.13 9.53
C GLY A 187 15.83 -1.93 9.32
N VAL A 188 15.78 -0.99 10.28
CA VAL A 188 14.98 0.24 10.17
C VAL A 188 15.39 1.06 8.95
N LEU A 189 16.70 1.24 8.72
CA LEU A 189 17.20 1.98 7.55
C LEU A 189 16.81 1.30 6.23
N ALA A 190 16.90 -0.04 6.16
CA ALA A 190 16.47 -0.80 5.00
C ALA A 190 14.96 -0.65 4.73
N LEU A 191 14.12 -0.66 5.77
CA LEU A 191 12.67 -0.46 5.66
C LEU A 191 12.28 0.94 5.17
N LEU A 192 13.16 1.93 5.20
CA LEU A 192 12.90 3.26 4.63
C LEU A 192 13.21 3.35 3.13
N LEU A 193 14.01 2.42 2.59
CA LEU A 193 14.56 2.50 1.23
C LEU A 193 13.47 2.48 0.13
N VAL A 194 12.52 1.55 0.22
CA VAL A 194 11.41 1.43 -0.74
C VAL A 194 10.40 2.58 -0.60
N PRO A 195 9.86 2.93 0.59
CA PRO A 195 8.92 4.04 0.69
C PRO A 195 9.53 5.38 0.27
N VAL A 196 10.78 5.70 0.65
CA VAL A 196 11.43 6.95 0.23
C VAL A 196 11.61 7.01 -1.30
N THR A 197 12.05 5.93 -1.94
CA THR A 197 12.19 5.91 -3.40
C THR A 197 10.86 6.00 -4.13
N LEU A 198 9.80 5.36 -3.62
CA LEU A 198 8.45 5.47 -4.16
C LEU A 198 7.85 6.88 -3.97
N TRP A 199 8.03 7.52 -2.80
CA TRP A 199 7.56 8.89 -2.58
C TRP A 199 8.26 9.91 -3.49
N ARG A 200 9.59 9.81 -3.65
CA ARG A 200 10.33 10.67 -4.61
C ARG A 200 9.84 10.45 -6.05
N ALA A 201 9.61 9.20 -6.46
CA ALA A 201 9.05 8.88 -7.77
C ALA A 201 7.61 9.39 -7.96
N ALA A 202 6.76 9.32 -6.93
CA ALA A 202 5.40 9.85 -6.98
C ALA A 202 5.40 11.37 -7.20
N LEU A 203 6.20 12.11 -6.42
CA LEU A 203 6.31 13.56 -6.52
C LEU A 203 6.82 14.03 -7.89
N GLY A 204 7.77 13.30 -8.49
CA GLY A 204 8.29 13.58 -9.85
C GLY A 204 7.42 13.07 -11.01
N SER A 205 6.39 12.26 -10.75
CA SER A 205 5.47 11.76 -11.80
C SER A 205 4.30 12.71 -12.00
N GLU A 206 3.50 12.51 -13.06
CA GLU A 206 2.24 13.26 -13.30
C GLU A 206 1.01 12.35 -13.48
N GLY A 207 -0.18 12.97 -13.54
CA GLY A 207 -1.43 12.31 -13.91
C GLY A 207 -1.78 11.06 -13.07
N SER A 208 -2.24 10.01 -13.74
CA SER A 208 -2.59 8.74 -13.11
C SER A 208 -1.37 7.95 -12.60
N ALA A 209 -0.18 8.20 -13.15
CA ALA A 209 1.06 7.57 -12.67
C ALA A 209 1.41 8.07 -11.26
N ARG A 210 1.37 9.40 -11.03
CA ARG A 210 1.52 10.00 -9.69
C ARG A 210 0.58 9.38 -8.67
N ALA A 211 -0.69 9.21 -9.01
CA ALA A 211 -1.71 8.59 -8.15
C ALA A 211 -1.33 7.16 -7.74
N ARG A 212 -1.01 6.31 -8.73
CA ARG A 212 -0.64 4.90 -8.52
C ARG A 212 0.63 4.75 -7.69
N ILE A 213 1.67 5.52 -8.00
CA ILE A 213 2.95 5.45 -7.30
C ILE A 213 2.79 5.96 -5.86
N GLY A 214 2.00 7.02 -5.63
CA GLY A 214 1.69 7.51 -4.27
C GLY A 214 0.94 6.49 -3.41
N ILE A 215 -0.01 5.74 -3.98
CA ILE A 215 -0.70 4.66 -3.25
C ILE A 215 0.27 3.50 -2.94
N ALA A 216 1.16 3.13 -3.87
CA ALA A 216 2.20 2.15 -3.59
C ALA A 216 3.19 2.63 -2.52
N ALA A 217 3.55 3.93 -2.51
CA ALA A 217 4.40 4.53 -1.50
C ALA A 217 3.75 4.47 -0.11
N ALA A 218 2.47 4.82 0.00
CA ALA A 218 1.68 4.68 1.22
C ALA A 218 1.65 3.22 1.72
N GLY A 219 1.35 2.26 0.83
CA GLY A 219 1.36 0.83 1.15
C GLY A 219 2.73 0.30 1.59
N ALA A 220 3.84 0.86 1.09
CA ALA A 220 5.19 0.53 1.56
C ALA A 220 5.54 1.23 2.88
N THR A 221 4.94 2.39 3.17
CA THR A 221 5.17 3.15 4.41
C THR A 221 4.57 2.45 5.64
N ALA A 222 3.61 1.54 5.46
CA ALA A 222 2.99 0.79 6.56
C ALA A 222 3.99 0.01 7.42
N ALA A 223 4.99 -0.64 6.81
CA ALA A 223 5.96 -1.46 7.52
C ALA A 223 6.88 -0.68 8.50
N PRO A 224 7.57 0.41 8.12
CA PRO A 224 8.32 1.21 9.09
C PRO A 224 7.41 1.87 10.14
N LEU A 225 6.17 2.23 9.80
CA LEU A 225 5.20 2.73 10.79
C LEU A 225 4.84 1.66 11.83
N THR A 226 4.71 0.38 11.45
CA THR A 226 4.57 -0.74 12.40
C THR A 226 5.79 -0.83 13.32
N VAL A 227 7.02 -0.69 12.83
CA VAL A 227 8.21 -0.73 13.69
C VAL A 227 8.24 0.45 14.66
N CYS A 228 7.93 1.67 14.20
CA CYS A 228 7.82 2.83 15.07
C CYS A 228 6.74 2.65 16.15
N PHE A 229 5.58 2.05 15.80
CA PHE A 229 4.53 1.71 16.78
C PHE A 229 5.07 0.83 17.91
N CYS A 230 5.83 -0.21 17.56
CA CYS A 230 6.37 -1.17 18.51
C CYS A 230 7.42 -0.53 19.43
N LEU A 231 8.32 0.28 18.87
CA LEU A 231 9.33 1.00 19.65
C LEU A 231 8.68 1.98 20.63
N LEU A 232 7.65 2.70 20.21
CA LEU A 232 6.90 3.60 21.09
C LEU A 232 6.12 2.84 22.17
N LEU A 233 5.50 1.71 21.83
CA LEU A 233 4.86 0.81 22.82
C LEU A 233 5.86 0.26 23.84
N ALA A 234 7.08 -0.09 23.41
CA ALA A 234 8.14 -0.57 24.29
C ALA A 234 8.65 0.52 25.24
N ILE A 235 8.83 1.76 24.76
CA ILE A 235 9.24 2.91 25.57
C ILE A 235 8.11 3.37 26.51
N ALA A 236 6.84 3.21 26.12
CA ALA A 236 5.67 3.59 26.93
C ALA A 236 5.42 2.71 28.15
N ARG A 237 6.06 1.53 28.21
CA ARG A 237 5.85 0.55 29.25
C ARG A 237 6.82 0.80 30.40
N ASP A 238 6.29 1.30 31.50
CA ASP A 238 6.96 1.20 32.79
C ASP A 238 7.02 -0.30 33.19
N PRO A 239 8.19 -0.88 33.48
CA PRO A 239 8.33 -2.32 33.74
C PRO A 239 7.45 -2.79 34.90
N GLY A 240 6.39 -3.55 34.58
CA GLY A 240 5.43 -4.10 35.55
C GLY A 240 4.10 -3.36 35.68
N ALA A 241 3.92 -2.19 35.04
CA ALA A 241 2.67 -1.42 35.14
C ALA A 241 1.59 -1.76 34.10
N VAL A 242 1.94 -2.51 33.05
CA VAL A 242 1.04 -2.91 31.96
C VAL A 242 1.09 -4.42 31.80
N GLU A 243 -0.08 -5.05 31.62
CA GLU A 243 -0.15 -6.49 31.35
C GLU A 243 0.72 -6.85 30.12
N PRO A 244 1.69 -7.78 30.25
CA PRO A 244 2.64 -8.08 29.17
C PRO A 244 1.96 -8.52 27.86
N SER A 245 0.80 -9.15 27.96
CA SER A 245 -0.04 -9.57 26.84
C SER A 245 -0.49 -8.41 25.94
N LEU A 246 -1.00 -7.31 26.51
CA LEU A 246 -1.68 -6.23 25.77
C LEU A 246 -0.83 -5.60 24.65
N GLY A 247 0.43 -5.28 24.92
CA GLY A 247 1.32 -4.65 23.94
C GLY A 247 1.76 -5.62 22.84
N SER A 248 1.93 -6.89 23.17
CA SER A 248 2.22 -7.93 22.18
C SER A 248 0.98 -8.26 21.33
N VAL A 249 -0.24 -8.28 21.90
CA VAL A 249 -1.49 -8.38 21.11
C VAL A 249 -1.65 -7.16 20.19
N ALA A 250 -1.41 -5.95 20.69
CA ALA A 250 -1.44 -4.73 19.89
C ALA A 250 -0.45 -4.78 18.72
N PHE A 251 0.73 -5.38 18.92
CA PHE A 251 1.70 -5.63 17.85
C PHE A 251 1.15 -6.57 16.77
N LEU A 252 0.57 -7.71 17.14
CA LEU A 252 -0.01 -8.66 16.17
C LEU A 252 -1.14 -8.02 15.36
N VAL A 253 -2.00 -7.24 16.01
CA VAL A 253 -3.08 -6.45 15.38
C VAL A 253 -2.50 -5.40 14.42
N ALA A 254 -1.44 -4.68 14.81
CA ALA A 254 -0.78 -3.69 13.97
C ALA A 254 -0.08 -4.32 12.74
N LEU A 255 0.57 -5.48 12.91
CA LEU A 255 1.21 -6.22 11.82
C LEU A 255 0.18 -6.77 10.82
N ALA A 256 -0.94 -7.28 11.32
CA ALA A 256 -2.07 -7.71 10.50
C ALA A 256 -2.72 -6.53 9.74
N GLY A 257 -2.98 -5.42 10.43
CA GLY A 257 -3.55 -4.20 9.87
C GLY A 257 -2.66 -3.59 8.78
N ALA A 258 -1.35 -3.49 9.04
CA ALA A 258 -0.36 -3.04 8.06
C ALA A 258 -0.30 -3.96 6.83
N SER A 259 -0.38 -5.28 7.03
CA SER A 259 -0.44 -6.28 5.94
C SER A 259 -1.68 -6.08 5.06
N ALA A 260 -2.85 -5.93 5.68
CA ALA A 260 -4.12 -5.70 4.98
C ALA A 260 -4.12 -4.36 4.23
N PHE A 261 -3.64 -3.29 4.87
CA PHE A 261 -3.53 -1.96 4.26
C PHE A 261 -2.56 -1.95 3.07
N SER A 262 -1.37 -2.55 3.24
CA SER A 262 -0.34 -2.62 2.21
C SER A 262 -0.81 -3.42 0.98
N THR A 263 -1.48 -4.56 1.20
CA THR A 263 -2.05 -5.37 0.12
C THR A 263 -3.29 -4.73 -0.54
N ALA A 264 -4.10 -3.98 0.20
CA ALA A 264 -5.16 -3.15 -0.39
C ALA A 264 -4.59 -2.04 -1.28
N CYS A 265 -3.54 -1.34 -0.83
CA CYS A 265 -2.82 -0.36 -1.64
C CYS A 265 -2.24 -1.00 -2.92
N ALA A 266 -1.64 -2.18 -2.81
CA ALA A 266 -1.16 -2.94 -3.96
C ALA A 266 -2.29 -3.25 -4.98
N LEU A 267 -3.46 -3.68 -4.51
CA LEU A 267 -4.61 -3.96 -5.37
C LEU A 267 -5.13 -2.72 -6.11
N ILE A 268 -5.19 -1.57 -5.43
CA ILE A 268 -5.64 -0.31 -6.03
C ILE A 268 -4.60 0.17 -7.07
N ALA A 269 -3.31 0.18 -6.70
CA ALA A 269 -2.24 0.67 -7.57
C ALA A 269 -2.01 -0.20 -8.84
N ALA A 270 -2.38 -1.48 -8.80
CA ALA A 270 -2.31 -2.40 -9.93
C ALA A 270 -3.43 -2.22 -10.98
N ARG A 271 -4.57 -1.59 -10.63
CA ARG A 271 -5.76 -1.52 -11.51
C ARG A 271 -5.72 -0.44 -12.60
N GLY A 272 -4.65 0.34 -12.70
CA GLY A 272 -4.43 1.32 -13.77
C GLY A 272 -5.23 2.62 -13.60
N GLY A 273 -6.56 2.53 -13.46
CA GLY A 273 -7.44 3.62 -13.06
C GLY A 273 -7.50 3.73 -11.53
N VAL A 274 -7.23 4.92 -10.99
CA VAL A 274 -7.33 5.21 -9.55
C VAL A 274 -8.36 6.32 -9.36
N GLU A 275 -9.43 6.03 -8.63
CA GLU A 275 -10.47 7.01 -8.34
C GLU A 275 -10.05 8.00 -7.25
N ARG A 276 -10.56 9.24 -7.34
CA ARG A 276 -10.39 10.28 -6.32
C ARG A 276 -10.79 9.80 -4.91
N ARG A 277 -11.86 8.99 -4.82
CA ARG A 277 -12.32 8.37 -3.56
C ARG A 277 -11.29 7.38 -2.99
N GLN A 278 -10.66 6.58 -3.84
CA GLN A 278 -9.64 5.61 -3.44
C GLN A 278 -8.36 6.31 -2.95
N VAL A 279 -7.90 7.37 -3.66
CA VAL A 279 -6.80 8.23 -3.18
C VAL A 279 -7.14 8.81 -1.81
N ALA A 280 -8.33 9.40 -1.66
CA ALA A 280 -8.76 10.02 -0.40
C ALA A 280 -8.82 9.03 0.77
N ILE A 281 -9.29 7.80 0.55
CA ILE A 281 -9.32 6.74 1.58
C ILE A 281 -7.90 6.32 1.98
N VAL A 282 -7.02 6.06 1.01
CA VAL A 282 -5.62 5.66 1.30
C VAL A 282 -4.85 6.77 2.01
N VAL A 283 -4.98 8.02 1.55
CA VAL A 283 -4.32 9.18 2.16
C VAL A 283 -4.86 9.47 3.56
N ARG A 284 -6.18 9.38 3.79
CA ARG A 284 -6.77 9.51 5.14
C ARG A 284 -6.35 8.38 6.05
N GLY A 285 -6.35 7.13 5.60
CA GLY A 285 -5.90 5.98 6.40
C GLY A 285 -4.44 6.09 6.82
N THR A 286 -3.55 6.45 5.88
CA THR A 286 -2.12 6.68 6.17
C THR A 286 -1.93 7.85 7.14
N GLY A 287 -2.67 8.95 6.94
CA GLY A 287 -2.61 10.13 7.80
C GLY A 287 -3.13 9.88 9.21
N LEU A 288 -4.22 9.11 9.36
CA LEU A 288 -4.75 8.69 10.66
C LEU A 288 -3.79 7.74 11.40
N ALA A 289 -3.18 6.79 10.70
CA ALA A 289 -2.16 5.92 11.28
C ALA A 289 -0.93 6.72 11.74
N GLY A 290 -0.43 7.63 10.92
CA GLY A 290 0.67 8.54 11.30
C GLY A 290 0.30 9.46 12.47
N ALA A 291 -0.93 9.96 12.53
CA ALA A 291 -1.41 10.79 13.62
C ALA A 291 -1.54 10.01 14.94
N ALA A 292 -2.10 8.80 14.90
CA ALA A 292 -2.18 7.92 16.07
C ALA A 292 -0.78 7.61 16.62
N LEU A 293 0.21 7.34 15.75
CA LEU A 293 1.60 7.10 16.14
C LEU A 293 2.25 8.34 16.78
N ALA A 294 1.99 9.52 16.25
CA ALA A 294 2.50 10.76 16.82
C ALA A 294 1.86 11.08 18.18
N VAL A 295 0.56 10.84 18.36
CA VAL A 295 -0.14 11.00 19.64
C VAL A 295 0.39 10.02 20.68
N ILE A 296 0.44 8.73 20.34
CA ILE A 296 0.97 7.68 21.22
C ILE A 296 2.41 8.00 21.61
N GLY A 297 3.29 8.25 20.63
CA GLY A 297 4.70 8.55 20.91
C GLY A 297 4.95 9.83 21.68
N THR A 298 4.09 10.85 21.55
CA THR A 298 4.18 12.06 22.37
C THR A 298 3.75 11.78 23.80
N GLY A 299 2.67 11.01 24.00
CA GLY A 299 2.26 10.54 25.33
C GLY A 299 3.35 9.68 25.99
N THR A 300 3.97 8.77 25.23
CA THR A 300 5.13 7.97 25.64
C THR A 300 6.29 8.84 26.13
N ILE A 301 6.71 9.84 25.35
CA ILE A 301 7.85 10.71 25.70
C ILE A 301 7.55 11.57 26.93
N ILE A 302 6.30 12.01 27.10
CA ILE A 302 5.86 12.79 28.27
C ILE A 302 5.78 11.92 29.54
N ALA A 303 5.41 10.64 29.39
CA ALA A 303 5.32 9.69 30.50
C ALA A 303 6.65 9.03 30.89
N ALA A 304 7.71 9.18 30.09
CA ALA A 304 8.99 8.51 30.31
C ALA A 304 9.71 9.01 31.58
N PRO A 305 9.95 8.15 32.60
CA PRO A 305 10.61 8.55 33.83
C PRO A 305 12.06 8.99 33.59
N GLY A 306 12.44 10.15 34.15
CA GLY A 306 13.79 10.72 34.07
C GLY A 306 14.02 11.77 32.97
N LEU A 307 13.11 11.92 32.00
CA LEU A 307 13.29 12.84 30.88
C LEU A 307 12.81 14.27 31.21
N ARG A 308 13.66 15.10 31.82
CA ARG A 308 13.38 16.54 32.07
C ARG A 308 13.48 17.39 30.80
N LEU A 309 12.51 17.25 29.89
CA LEU A 309 12.33 18.18 28.78
C LEU A 309 11.86 19.55 29.33
N GLY A 310 12.64 20.61 29.07
CA GLY A 310 12.23 21.97 29.39
C GLY A 310 10.96 22.38 28.62
N ALA A 311 10.16 23.28 29.19
CA ALA A 311 8.85 23.67 28.63
C ALA A 311 8.91 24.13 27.16
N THR A 312 9.99 24.79 26.75
CA THR A 312 10.27 25.15 25.35
C THR A 312 10.52 23.94 24.45
N SER A 313 11.23 22.91 24.91
CA SER A 313 11.45 21.67 24.15
C SER A 313 10.16 20.87 24.01
N VAL A 314 9.34 20.81 25.07
CA VAL A 314 7.99 20.20 25.00
C VAL A 314 7.11 21.00 24.03
N ALA A 315 7.11 22.33 24.09
CA ALA A 315 6.35 23.18 23.17
C ALA A 315 6.81 23.02 21.71
N PHE A 316 8.12 22.90 21.43
CA PHE A 316 8.63 22.63 20.09
C PHE A 316 8.26 21.22 19.59
N LEU A 317 8.35 20.20 20.45
CA LEU A 317 7.95 18.84 20.10
C LEU A 317 6.45 18.75 19.83
N VAL A 318 5.62 19.34 20.70
CA VAL A 318 4.17 19.43 20.53
C VAL A 318 3.80 20.28 19.32
N ALA A 319 4.50 21.38 19.03
CA ALA A 319 4.27 22.19 17.84
C ALA A 319 4.67 21.45 16.55
N ALA A 320 5.78 20.71 16.56
CA ALA A 320 6.19 19.86 15.42
C ALA A 320 5.21 18.70 15.21
N VAL A 321 4.79 18.03 16.28
CA VAL A 321 3.77 16.99 16.26
C VAL A 321 2.42 17.56 15.82
N THR A 322 2.03 18.76 16.27
CA THR A 322 0.79 19.43 15.83
C THR A 322 0.90 19.94 14.39
N ALA A 323 2.10 20.26 13.90
CA ALA A 323 2.35 20.55 12.49
C ALA A 323 2.33 19.27 11.62
N VAL A 324 2.71 18.11 12.16
CA VAL A 324 2.62 16.81 11.46
C VAL A 324 1.22 16.20 11.55
N VAL A 325 0.52 16.35 12.68
CA VAL A 325 -0.84 15.87 12.92
C VAL A 325 -1.86 16.82 12.33
N GLY A 326 -1.85 18.10 12.69
CA GLY A 326 -2.73 19.12 12.11
C GLY A 326 -2.37 19.47 10.67
N GLY A 327 -1.08 19.61 10.35
CA GLY A 327 -0.63 19.83 8.97
C GLY A 327 -0.67 18.57 8.09
N GLY A 328 -0.58 17.36 8.67
CA GLY A 328 -0.80 16.11 7.91
C GLY A 328 -2.28 15.80 7.72
N ALA A 329 -3.08 15.82 8.79
CA ALA A 329 -4.50 15.45 8.75
C ALA A 329 -5.39 16.53 8.13
N TRP A 330 -5.14 17.82 8.38
CA TRP A 330 -6.05 18.92 8.01
C TRP A 330 -5.60 19.71 6.76
N THR A 331 -4.35 20.18 6.69
CA THR A 331 -3.87 20.93 5.50
C THR A 331 -3.24 20.02 4.43
N GLY A 332 -2.66 18.89 4.86
CA GLY A 332 -1.95 17.91 4.06
C GLY A 332 -2.86 16.95 3.31
N THR A 333 -3.84 16.30 3.96
CA THR A 333 -4.76 15.37 3.26
C THR A 333 -5.46 16.05 2.07
N GLY A 334 -5.89 17.30 2.22
CA GLY A 334 -6.45 18.11 1.13
C GLY A 334 -5.45 18.33 0.00
N ARG A 335 -4.24 18.83 0.29
CA ARG A 335 -3.19 19.08 -0.72
C ARG A 335 -2.67 17.80 -1.36
N LEU A 336 -2.28 16.78 -0.59
CA LEU A 336 -1.82 15.49 -1.09
C LEU A 336 -2.92 14.79 -1.91
N THR A 337 -4.19 14.80 -1.48
CA THR A 337 -5.27 14.29 -2.33
C THR A 337 -5.40 15.12 -3.60
N ARG A 338 -5.26 16.46 -3.57
CA ARG A 338 -5.32 17.33 -4.77
C ARG A 338 -4.10 17.18 -5.71
N ILE A 339 -2.95 16.78 -5.18
CA ILE A 339 -1.70 16.51 -5.90
C ILE A 339 -1.73 15.09 -6.50
N LEU A 340 -2.14 14.09 -5.72
CA LEU A 340 -2.17 12.67 -6.08
C LEU A 340 -3.42 12.25 -6.85
N THR A 341 -4.54 12.95 -6.73
CA THR A 341 -5.66 12.75 -7.64
C THR A 341 -5.24 13.31 -9.00
N PRO A 342 -5.36 12.55 -10.11
CA PRO A 342 -5.20 13.14 -11.43
C PRO A 342 -6.21 14.27 -11.57
N GLN A 343 -5.75 15.48 -11.87
CA GLN A 343 -6.67 16.56 -12.19
C GLN A 343 -7.39 16.20 -13.48
N VAL A 344 -8.64 15.75 -13.34
CA VAL A 344 -9.65 15.98 -14.37
C VAL A 344 -9.65 17.50 -14.55
N PRO A 345 -9.36 18.03 -15.76
CA PRO A 345 -9.52 19.45 -16.01
C PRO A 345 -10.95 19.80 -15.60
N GLN A 346 -11.12 20.74 -14.66
CA GLN A 346 -12.45 21.26 -14.40
C GLN A 346 -12.96 21.82 -15.73
N ALA A 347 -14.18 21.48 -16.12
CA ALA A 347 -14.88 22.08 -17.26
C ALA A 347 -15.33 23.53 -16.92
N SER A 348 -14.46 24.27 -16.23
CA SER A 348 -14.75 25.50 -15.50
C SER A 348 -13.50 26.41 -15.50
N GLN A 349 -12.84 26.49 -16.65
CA GLN A 349 -11.97 27.57 -17.14
C GLN A 349 -11.25 27.07 -18.40
N VAL A 350 -12.01 26.95 -19.49
CA VAL A 350 -11.44 27.18 -20.82
C VAL A 350 -11.11 28.68 -20.85
N PRO A 351 -9.87 29.10 -21.18
CA PRO A 351 -9.62 30.51 -21.48
C PRO A 351 -10.57 30.91 -22.61
N GLN A 352 -11.47 31.87 -22.36
CA GLN A 352 -12.26 32.43 -23.45
C GLN A 352 -11.27 32.99 -24.46
N ALA A 353 -11.34 32.49 -25.70
CA ALA A 353 -10.69 33.16 -26.81
C ALA A 353 -11.17 34.63 -26.83
N PRO A 354 -10.33 35.60 -27.23
CA PRO A 354 -10.73 36.98 -27.33
C PRO A 354 -12.06 37.14 -28.07
N ASN A 355 -12.93 38.00 -27.56
CA ASN A 355 -14.25 38.26 -28.13
C ASN A 355 -14.11 39.03 -29.45
N ASP A 356 -13.83 38.33 -30.54
CA ASP A 356 -13.93 38.86 -31.90
C ASP A 356 -15.42 38.94 -32.29
N LYS A 357 -16.08 39.97 -31.76
CA LYS A 357 -17.42 40.37 -32.16
C LYS A 357 -17.36 40.98 -33.57
N GLY A 358 -17.65 40.16 -34.58
CA GLY A 358 -18.18 40.65 -35.84
C GLY A 358 -17.64 39.99 -37.10
N LEU A 359 -18.35 38.98 -37.60
CA LEU A 359 -19.06 39.10 -38.88
C LEU A 359 -20.17 38.03 -39.00
N ALA A 360 -21.02 38.16 -40.01
CA ALA A 360 -22.34 37.52 -40.07
C ALA A 360 -22.36 36.05 -40.52
N ALA A 361 -23.46 35.37 -40.22
CA ALA A 361 -23.98 34.20 -40.95
C ALA A 361 -24.87 34.71 -42.13
N PRO A 362 -25.10 33.97 -43.24
CA PRO A 362 -25.44 32.53 -43.33
C PRO A 362 -24.53 31.78 -44.37
N THR A 363 -24.79 30.59 -44.94
CA THR A 363 -26.00 29.72 -45.05
C THR A 363 -25.62 28.25 -45.31
N GLY A 364 -26.52 27.31 -44.99
CA GLY A 364 -26.70 26.07 -45.78
C GLY A 364 -26.00 24.78 -45.28
N GLY A 365 -26.82 23.77 -44.93
CA GLY A 365 -26.38 22.40 -44.59
C GLY A 365 -26.64 22.03 -43.13
N VAL A 366 -27.46 21.01 -42.89
CA VAL A 366 -27.85 20.53 -41.54
C VAL A 366 -26.62 20.00 -40.79
N PRO A 367 -26.09 20.66 -39.74
CA PRO A 367 -24.74 20.37 -39.24
C PRO A 367 -24.68 19.18 -38.27
N VAL A 368 -23.45 18.70 -38.01
CA VAL A 368 -23.10 18.10 -36.71
C VAL A 368 -23.18 19.19 -35.64
N THR A 369 -24.39 19.41 -35.11
CA THR A 369 -24.72 20.61 -34.34
C THR A 369 -23.89 20.75 -33.06
N GLY A 370 -23.23 21.90 -32.90
CA GLY A 370 -22.52 22.30 -31.68
C GLY A 370 -21.01 22.02 -31.64
N LEU A 371 -20.43 21.30 -32.62
CA LEU A 371 -18.97 21.23 -32.75
C LEU A 371 -18.41 22.55 -33.28
N THR A 372 -17.26 22.96 -32.75
CA THR A 372 -16.43 24.05 -33.30
C THR A 372 -15.67 23.56 -34.53
N PRO A 373 -15.18 24.46 -35.42
CA PRO A 373 -14.41 24.05 -36.61
C PRO A 373 -13.25 23.11 -36.27
N ARG A 374 -12.50 23.42 -35.21
CA ARG A 374 -11.36 22.62 -34.76
C ARG A 374 -11.74 21.25 -34.18
N GLU A 375 -12.93 21.13 -33.59
CA GLU A 375 -13.47 19.83 -33.16
C GLU A 375 -13.95 18.99 -34.35
N ALA A 376 -14.49 19.62 -35.40
CA ALA A 376 -14.84 18.93 -36.64
C ALA A 376 -13.60 18.41 -37.37
N GLU A 377 -12.51 19.18 -37.45
CA GLU A 377 -11.21 18.75 -38.00
C GLU A 377 -10.64 17.54 -37.24
N VAL A 378 -10.63 17.59 -35.90
CA VAL A 378 -10.18 16.45 -35.06
C VAL A 378 -11.05 15.21 -35.27
N LEU A 379 -12.37 15.38 -35.47
CA LEU A 379 -13.28 14.29 -35.73
C LEU A 379 -13.14 13.71 -37.14
N ALA A 380 -12.82 14.53 -38.14
CA ALA A 380 -12.55 14.10 -39.51
C ALA A 380 -11.31 13.19 -39.57
N VAL A 381 -10.18 13.64 -39.01
CA VAL A 381 -8.94 12.85 -38.96
C VAL A 381 -9.09 11.60 -38.09
N LEU A 382 -9.92 11.66 -37.04
CA LEU A 382 -10.30 10.45 -36.28
C LEU A 382 -11.07 9.44 -37.15
N ALA A 383 -11.96 9.91 -38.03
CA ALA A 383 -12.79 9.06 -38.87
C ALA A 383 -11.99 8.36 -39.99
N GLU A 384 -10.84 8.92 -40.38
CA GLU A 384 -9.83 8.25 -41.22
C GLU A 384 -9.07 7.13 -40.49
N GLY A 385 -9.32 6.92 -39.20
CA GLY A 385 -8.71 5.87 -38.38
C GLY A 385 -7.41 6.28 -37.68
N ALA A 386 -7.05 7.56 -37.67
CA ALA A 386 -5.80 8.03 -37.08
C ALA A 386 -5.75 7.86 -35.55
N SER A 387 -4.55 7.54 -35.05
CA SER A 387 -4.24 7.53 -33.61
C SER A 387 -4.12 8.95 -33.05
N ASN A 388 -4.05 9.10 -31.72
CA ASN A 388 -3.81 10.42 -31.10
C ASN A 388 -2.54 11.08 -31.64
N ALA A 389 -1.44 10.32 -31.78
CA ALA A 389 -0.18 10.78 -32.37
C ALA A 389 -0.34 11.16 -33.85
N GLY A 390 -1.14 10.42 -34.63
CA GLY A 390 -1.44 10.74 -36.03
C GLY A 390 -2.21 12.05 -36.17
N ILE A 391 -3.29 12.22 -35.40
CA ILE A 391 -4.08 13.48 -35.36
C ILE A 391 -3.20 14.65 -34.89
N ALA A 392 -2.37 14.43 -33.87
CA ALA A 392 -1.45 15.43 -33.34
C ALA A 392 -0.42 15.91 -34.39
N ALA A 393 0.15 14.98 -35.16
CA ALA A 393 1.08 15.28 -36.24
C ALA A 393 0.40 16.03 -37.40
N GLN A 394 -0.76 15.56 -37.87
CA GLN A 394 -1.47 16.20 -38.99
C GLN A 394 -1.98 17.61 -38.64
N LEU A 395 -2.50 17.80 -37.42
CA LEU A 395 -3.08 19.07 -37.00
C LEU A 395 -2.08 20.01 -36.31
N VAL A 396 -0.81 19.62 -36.19
CA VAL A 396 0.28 20.38 -35.54
C VAL A 396 -0.09 20.81 -34.10
N VAL A 397 -0.51 19.84 -33.29
CA VAL A 397 -0.86 20.03 -31.87
C VAL A 397 -0.28 18.90 -31.00
N SER A 398 -0.30 19.06 -29.68
CA SER A 398 0.09 17.96 -28.78
C SER A 398 -0.98 16.86 -28.73
N GLU A 399 -0.57 15.60 -28.49
CA GLU A 399 -1.54 14.51 -28.23
C GLU A 399 -2.49 14.82 -27.07
N ARG A 400 -2.02 15.56 -26.05
CA ARG A 400 -2.85 16.05 -24.94
C ARG A 400 -3.94 17.02 -25.42
N THR A 401 -3.67 17.82 -26.43
CA THR A 401 -4.64 18.74 -27.06
C THR A 401 -5.69 17.93 -27.82
N VAL A 402 -5.29 16.91 -28.59
CA VAL A 402 -6.20 15.97 -29.26
C VAL A 402 -7.11 15.29 -28.24
N ASP A 403 -6.56 14.79 -27.14
CA ASP A 403 -7.30 14.13 -26.07
C ASP A 403 -8.33 15.05 -25.39
N ALA A 404 -8.06 16.36 -25.34
CA ALA A 404 -9.01 17.37 -24.86
C ALA A 404 -10.15 17.61 -25.85
N HIS A 405 -9.84 17.79 -27.15
CA HIS A 405 -10.86 17.94 -28.20
C HIS A 405 -11.77 16.71 -28.29
N LEU A 406 -11.21 15.49 -28.26
CA LEU A 406 -12.00 14.25 -28.30
C LEU A 406 -12.98 14.15 -27.12
N ARG A 407 -12.60 14.60 -25.92
CA ARG A 407 -13.52 14.63 -24.77
C ARG A 407 -14.65 15.63 -24.96
N ALA A 408 -14.35 16.82 -25.49
CA ALA A 408 -15.36 17.83 -25.79
C ALA A 408 -16.35 17.34 -26.86
N ILE A 409 -15.82 16.72 -27.94
CA ILE A 409 -16.61 16.06 -28.99
C ILE A 409 -17.53 14.98 -28.39
N PHE A 410 -17.01 14.08 -27.55
CA PHE A 410 -17.85 13.03 -26.94
C PHE A 410 -18.95 13.59 -26.04
N VAL A 411 -18.71 14.69 -25.30
CA VAL A 411 -19.75 15.35 -24.50
C VAL A 411 -20.82 15.97 -25.41
N LYS A 412 -20.40 16.69 -26.45
CA LYS A 412 -21.31 17.34 -27.41
C LYS A 412 -22.15 16.35 -28.23
N LEU A 413 -21.58 15.19 -28.56
CA LEU A 413 -22.28 14.08 -29.25
C LEU A 413 -23.05 13.15 -28.30
N GLY A 414 -23.16 13.46 -27.00
CA GLY A 414 -23.89 12.62 -26.03
C GLY A 414 -23.27 11.24 -25.76
N LEU A 415 -21.99 11.05 -26.06
CA LEU A 415 -21.29 9.77 -25.97
C LEU A 415 -20.74 9.54 -24.55
N THR A 416 -21.61 9.02 -23.68
CA THR A 416 -21.27 8.53 -22.34
C THR A 416 -20.36 7.29 -22.39
N PRO A 417 -19.47 7.08 -21.39
CA PRO A 417 -18.69 5.85 -21.30
C PRO A 417 -19.63 4.65 -21.13
N ASP A 418 -19.41 3.63 -21.94
CA ASP A 418 -20.15 2.38 -21.97
C ASP A 418 -19.15 1.22 -21.96
N ALA A 419 -19.55 0.07 -21.42
CA ALA A 419 -18.71 -1.11 -21.30
C ALA A 419 -18.71 -1.96 -22.58
N GLU A 420 -19.77 -1.88 -23.39
CA GLU A 420 -19.96 -2.72 -24.58
C GLU A 420 -19.50 -2.02 -25.88
N THR A 421 -19.57 -0.68 -25.95
CA THR A 421 -19.28 0.09 -27.17
C THR A 421 -18.11 1.08 -27.05
N ASN A 422 -17.26 1.12 -28.09
CA ASN A 422 -16.16 2.09 -28.17
C ASN A 422 -16.64 3.46 -28.68
N ARG A 423 -16.55 4.48 -27.83
CA ARG A 423 -16.95 5.87 -28.15
C ARG A 423 -16.26 6.47 -29.38
N ARG A 424 -15.00 6.09 -29.68
CA ARG A 424 -14.29 6.59 -30.88
C ARG A 424 -14.96 6.09 -32.15
N VAL A 425 -15.35 4.81 -32.17
CA VAL A 425 -16.05 4.17 -33.29
C VAL A 425 -17.45 4.77 -33.45
N ARG A 426 -18.18 5.03 -32.35
CA ARG A 426 -19.48 5.71 -32.39
C ARG A 426 -19.39 7.14 -32.93
N ALA A 427 -18.39 7.93 -32.50
CA ALA A 427 -18.16 9.28 -33.01
C ALA A 427 -17.79 9.27 -34.51
N THR A 428 -16.91 8.34 -34.91
CA THR A 428 -16.55 8.11 -36.32
C THR A 428 -17.75 7.78 -37.18
N ARG A 429 -18.64 6.89 -36.71
CA ARG A 429 -19.88 6.55 -37.43
C ARG A 429 -20.79 7.77 -37.61
N ILE A 430 -21.02 8.55 -36.55
CA ILE A 430 -21.82 9.79 -36.63
C ILE A 430 -21.25 10.77 -37.66
N TRP A 431 -19.91 10.89 -37.72
CA TRP A 431 -19.25 11.71 -38.74
C TRP A 431 -19.46 11.18 -40.16
N LEU A 432 -19.25 9.88 -40.38
CA LEU A 432 -19.43 9.25 -41.69
C LEU A 432 -20.88 9.37 -42.16
N ASP A 433 -21.85 9.03 -41.31
CA ASP A 433 -23.30 9.14 -41.58
C ASP A 433 -23.67 10.59 -41.96
N HIS A 434 -23.11 11.60 -41.26
CA HIS A 434 -23.30 13.01 -41.61
C HIS A 434 -22.65 13.40 -42.96
N THR A 435 -21.41 12.96 -43.23
CA THR A 435 -20.73 13.27 -44.50
C THR A 435 -21.38 12.59 -45.71
N ALA A 436 -21.99 11.41 -45.52
CA ALA A 436 -22.81 10.75 -46.54
C ALA A 436 -24.07 11.57 -46.84
N ALA A 437 -24.85 11.90 -45.81
CA ALA A 437 -26.06 12.72 -45.97
C ALA A 437 -25.78 14.08 -46.65
N ASN A 438 -24.63 14.71 -46.38
CA ASN A 438 -24.24 15.99 -47.00
C ASN A 438 -23.70 15.85 -48.45
N ARG A 439 -23.34 14.64 -48.89
CA ARG A 439 -23.06 14.35 -50.31
C ARG A 439 -24.35 14.20 -51.11
N ASP A 440 -25.33 13.49 -50.56
CA ASP A 440 -26.63 13.24 -51.20
C ASP A 440 -27.48 14.51 -51.39
N HIS A 441 -27.17 15.60 -50.66
CA HIS A 441 -27.79 16.93 -50.83
C HIS A 441 -27.03 17.84 -51.83
N ARG A 442 -25.97 17.36 -52.47
CA ARG A 442 -25.11 18.15 -53.40
C ARG A 442 -24.97 17.53 -54.81
N GLY A 443 -25.64 16.40 -55.06
CA GLY A 443 -25.87 15.83 -56.38
C GLY A 443 -27.28 16.12 -56.88
#